data_AF-A0A2H0V037-F1
#
_entry.id   AF-A0A2H0V037-F1
#
_cell.length_a   1.000
_cell.length_b   1.000
_cell.length_c   1.000
_cell.angle_alpha   90.00
_cell.angle_beta   90.00
_cell.angle_gamma   90.00
#
_symmetry.space_group_name_H-M   'P 1'
#
loop_
_entity.id
_entity.type
_entity.pdbx_description
1 polymer ?
#
loop_
_entity_poly.entity_id
_entity_poly.type
_entity_poly.pdbx_seq_one_letter_code
_entity_poly.pdbx_strand_id
1 'polypeptide(L)'
;MRKEIFIFIFTFVLIGAGLLASPTVFAVGGGGGGSVPSCNADNWDCTGWSQCGSNGTQTRICSLTYDCPTVSTPKPSESQSCTPPAPKPSAKPQPQQTEPKTPSCTKDTWTCSTWSQSCDIYGREQRTCQLSFDCPNIETPPPPESQACEKLQCGNKSTLRDRVSCRLNLAPAGAARDLEIQYLPEACRVKTGAEQKECVGRYKSFQPCWNAKEGDERFSCARNVLKLGPLVSDEVKTCQGKKGRDQVACKIALKEKVLYMIAFRFYDLETRAEELGNRGADLNAIADFETIVELKKQAFDKASINAERRQIILDVRKAWQEFISKVKDQIK
;
A
#
# COMPACT_ATOMS: atom_id res chain seq x y z
N MET A 1 52.48 -7.34 3.80
CA MET A 1 51.37 -7.00 4.72
C MET A 1 50.03 -6.95 3.98
N ARG A 2 49.64 -8.06 3.34
CA ARG A 2 48.38 -8.24 2.59
C ARG A 2 48.02 -9.72 2.64
N LYS A 3 46.99 -10.05 3.40
CA LYS A 3 46.16 -11.27 3.47
C LYS A 3 45.36 -11.14 4.78
N GLU A 4 44.17 -11.75 4.87
CA GLU A 4 43.15 -11.58 5.93
C GLU A 4 42.02 -10.56 5.64
N ILE A 5 41.43 -10.59 4.44
CA ILE A 5 40.01 -10.16 4.26
C ILE A 5 39.37 -11.07 3.21
N PHE A 6 39.03 -12.31 3.56
CA PHE A 6 38.04 -13.08 2.81
C PHE A 6 37.57 -14.27 3.66
N ILE A 7 36.26 -14.50 3.67
CA ILE A 7 35.53 -15.63 4.28
C ILE A 7 35.14 -15.41 5.75
N PHE A 8 34.07 -14.64 5.95
CA PHE A 8 33.08 -14.95 6.99
C PHE A 8 31.75 -15.20 6.29
N ILE A 9 31.54 -16.47 5.95
CA ILE A 9 30.24 -17.00 5.57
C ILE A 9 29.37 -16.90 6.82
N PHE A 10 28.27 -16.16 6.71
CA PHE A 10 27.24 -16.04 7.74
C PHE A 10 26.64 -17.43 7.99
N THR A 11 27.10 -18.11 9.03
CA THR A 11 26.32 -19.15 9.70
C THR A 11 25.18 -18.42 10.41
N PHE A 12 24.01 -18.34 9.77
CA PHE A 12 22.75 -18.06 10.44
C PHE A 12 22.44 -19.27 11.34
N VAL A 13 23.10 -19.34 12.49
CA VAL A 13 22.70 -20.24 13.57
C VAL A 13 21.50 -19.61 14.24
N LEU A 14 20.33 -20.13 13.89
CA LEU A 14 19.13 -20.05 14.70
C LEU A 14 19.49 -20.53 16.11
N ILE A 15 19.54 -19.61 17.07
CA ILE A 15 19.43 -19.99 18.48
C ILE A 15 17.95 -20.27 18.72
N GLY A 16 17.55 -21.49 18.37
CA GLY A 16 16.36 -22.11 18.95
C GLY A 16 16.73 -22.57 20.36
N ALA A 17 16.19 -21.90 21.37
CA ALA A 17 16.19 -22.44 22.73
C ALA A 17 15.37 -23.74 22.71
N GLY A 18 15.98 -24.81 23.20
CA GLY A 18 15.54 -26.17 23.01
C GLY A 18 14.26 -26.54 23.76
N LEU A 19 13.49 -27.41 23.12
CA LEU A 19 12.68 -28.44 23.74
C LEU A 19 13.04 -29.75 23.04
N LEU A 20 13.61 -30.67 23.82
CA LEU A 20 14.00 -32.02 23.41
C LEU A 20 12.75 -32.83 23.04
N ALA A 21 12.68 -33.31 21.80
CA ALA A 21 11.82 -34.43 21.42
C ALA A 21 12.44 -35.20 20.23
N SER A 22 12.38 -36.53 20.36
CA SER A 22 13.00 -37.61 19.59
C SER A 22 12.74 -37.63 18.06
N PRO A 23 13.54 -38.40 17.27
CA PRO A 23 13.35 -38.52 15.83
C PRO A 23 12.28 -39.56 15.50
N THR A 24 11.08 -39.11 15.19
CA THR A 24 10.10 -39.91 14.45
C THR A 24 10.12 -39.49 12.99
N VAL A 25 10.45 -40.45 12.13
CA VAL A 25 10.29 -40.37 10.68
C VAL A 25 8.81 -40.19 10.38
N PHE A 26 8.40 -39.02 9.89
CA PHE A 26 7.09 -38.82 9.30
C PHE A 26 7.25 -38.51 7.82
N ALA A 27 6.70 -39.42 7.00
CA ALA A 27 6.41 -39.20 5.61
C ALA A 27 5.44 -38.01 5.49
N VAL A 28 5.87 -36.94 4.81
CA VAL A 28 5.01 -35.80 4.45
C VAL A 28 4.30 -36.14 3.15
N GLY A 29 3.17 -36.85 3.29
CA GLY A 29 2.05 -36.78 2.37
C GLY A 29 0.98 -35.89 3.01
N GLY A 30 0.35 -35.01 2.22
CA GLY A 30 -0.78 -34.22 2.68
C GLY A 30 -0.83 -32.83 2.07
N GLY A 31 -1.32 -32.74 0.83
CA GLY A 31 -1.84 -31.49 0.27
C GLY A 31 -3.03 -31.04 1.09
N GLY A 32 -2.78 -30.18 2.08
CA GLY A 32 -3.81 -29.46 2.80
C GLY A 32 -4.42 -28.42 1.88
N GLY A 33 -5.50 -28.79 1.19
CA GLY A 33 -6.43 -27.84 0.61
C GLY A 33 -6.93 -26.96 1.73
N GLY A 34 -6.31 -25.78 1.89
CA GLY A 34 -6.82 -24.74 2.77
C GLY A 34 -8.23 -24.44 2.32
N SER A 35 -9.20 -24.82 3.16
CA SER A 35 -10.58 -24.41 3.01
C SER A 35 -10.58 -22.89 2.95
N VAL A 36 -10.78 -22.36 1.73
CA VAL A 36 -11.04 -20.94 1.51
C VAL A 36 -12.18 -20.58 2.46
N PRO A 37 -12.07 -19.56 3.32
CA PRO A 37 -13.18 -19.15 4.18
C PRO A 37 -14.41 -18.97 3.29
N SER A 38 -15.50 -19.67 3.62
CA SER A 38 -16.64 -19.75 2.73
C SER A 38 -17.26 -18.36 2.58
N CYS A 39 -17.19 -17.85 1.35
CA CYS A 39 -17.78 -16.59 0.97
C CYS A 39 -19.27 -16.84 0.70
N ASN A 40 -20.13 -16.47 1.64
CA ASN A 40 -21.55 -16.87 1.59
C ASN A 40 -22.47 -15.81 0.95
N ALA A 41 -22.00 -14.57 0.77
CA ALA A 41 -22.75 -13.48 0.13
C ALA A 41 -21.82 -12.31 -0.25
N ASP A 42 -22.18 -11.59 -1.30
CA ASP A 42 -21.51 -10.36 -1.72
C ASP A 42 -21.79 -9.26 -0.69
N ASN A 43 -20.78 -8.43 -0.41
CA ASN A 43 -20.96 -7.29 0.48
C ASN A 43 -21.21 -6.02 -0.33
N TRP A 44 -22.35 -5.41 -0.06
CA TRP A 44 -22.76 -4.14 -0.63
C TRP A 44 -22.65 -3.04 0.43
N ASP A 45 -22.01 -1.93 0.08
CA ASP A 45 -22.00 -0.71 0.89
C ASP A 45 -22.97 0.30 0.27
N CYS A 46 -23.95 0.72 1.06
CA CYS A 46 -25.02 1.60 0.60
C CYS A 46 -24.99 2.92 1.37
N THR A 47 -25.18 4.04 0.66
CA THR A 47 -25.39 5.34 1.28
C THR A 47 -26.69 5.38 2.11
N GLY A 48 -26.84 6.42 2.94
CA GLY A 48 -28.14 6.76 3.52
C GLY A 48 -29.19 7.06 2.44
N TRP A 49 -30.48 6.98 2.82
CA TRP A 49 -31.58 7.39 1.95
C TRP A 49 -31.58 8.91 1.75
N SER A 50 -31.90 9.36 0.53
CA SER A 50 -32.10 10.77 0.20
C SER A 50 -33.29 11.36 0.97
N GLN A 51 -33.45 12.68 0.94
CA GLN A 51 -34.73 13.25 1.37
C GLN A 51 -35.87 12.76 0.49
N CYS A 52 -37.07 12.71 1.08
CA CYS A 52 -38.25 12.27 0.36
C CYS A 52 -38.64 13.27 -0.72
N GLY A 53 -38.59 12.84 -1.98
CA GLY A 53 -39.06 13.63 -3.12
C GLY A 53 -40.56 13.89 -3.02
N SER A 54 -41.04 14.94 -3.68
CA SER A 54 -42.47 15.28 -3.74
C SER A 54 -43.35 14.18 -4.34
N ASN A 55 -42.75 13.29 -5.14
CA ASN A 55 -43.36 12.07 -5.67
C ASN A 55 -43.48 10.93 -4.62
N GLY A 56 -43.10 11.18 -3.37
CA GLY A 56 -43.11 10.19 -2.31
C GLY A 56 -42.06 9.09 -2.49
N THR A 57 -40.93 9.38 -3.15
CA THR A 57 -39.84 8.42 -3.36
C THR A 57 -38.50 9.00 -2.87
N GLN A 58 -37.67 8.16 -2.27
CA GLN A 58 -36.30 8.47 -1.87
C GLN A 58 -35.35 7.40 -2.42
N THR A 59 -34.12 7.79 -2.72
CA THR A 59 -33.12 6.94 -3.38
C THR A 59 -31.85 6.80 -2.56
N ARG A 60 -31.04 5.79 -2.85
CA ARG A 60 -29.68 5.60 -2.30
C ARG A 60 -28.79 4.92 -3.33
N ILE A 61 -27.48 4.95 -3.12
CA ILE A 61 -26.51 4.30 -4.01
C ILE A 61 -25.86 3.14 -3.26
N CYS A 62 -25.80 1.97 -3.89
CA CYS A 62 -25.13 0.78 -3.37
C CYS A 62 -23.97 0.36 -4.29
N SER A 63 -22.77 0.22 -3.73
CA SER A 63 -21.57 -0.22 -4.43
C SER A 63 -21.11 -1.59 -3.93
N LEU A 64 -20.70 -2.46 -4.84
CA LEU A 64 -20.15 -3.77 -4.52
C LEU A 64 -18.74 -3.57 -3.92
N THR A 65 -18.55 -4.00 -2.67
CA THR A 65 -17.27 -3.87 -1.97
C THR A 65 -16.48 -5.17 -1.93
N TYR A 66 -17.17 -6.31 -2.00
CA TYR A 66 -16.57 -7.64 -2.06
C TYR A 66 -17.47 -8.58 -2.84
N ASP A 67 -16.89 -9.24 -3.85
CA ASP A 67 -17.55 -10.15 -4.78
C ASP A 67 -17.19 -11.59 -4.45
N CYS A 68 -18.19 -12.42 -4.12
CA CYS A 68 -18.01 -13.84 -3.84
C CYS A 68 -18.04 -14.64 -5.16
N PRO A 69 -16.94 -15.29 -5.59
CA PRO A 69 -16.88 -15.91 -6.92
C PRO A 69 -17.92 -17.01 -7.19
N THR A 70 -18.45 -17.62 -6.13
CA THR A 70 -19.36 -18.77 -6.21
C THR A 70 -20.79 -18.44 -5.80
N VAL A 71 -21.09 -17.21 -5.41
CA VAL A 71 -22.41 -16.79 -4.93
C VAL A 71 -22.77 -15.48 -5.62
N SER A 72 -24.01 -15.35 -6.10
CA SER A 72 -24.52 -14.07 -6.60
C SER A 72 -25.57 -13.55 -5.63
N THR A 73 -25.25 -12.47 -4.93
CA THR A 73 -26.15 -11.80 -4.00
C THR A 73 -26.79 -10.60 -4.71
N PRO A 74 -28.13 -10.55 -4.82
CA PRO A 74 -28.81 -9.46 -5.48
C PRO A 74 -28.44 -8.10 -4.89
N LYS A 75 -28.21 -7.12 -5.77
CA LYS A 75 -27.98 -5.73 -5.38
C LYS A 75 -29.15 -5.21 -4.51
N PRO A 76 -28.90 -4.55 -3.37
CA PRO A 76 -29.96 -3.95 -2.55
C PRO A 76 -30.77 -2.90 -3.32
N SER A 77 -32.03 -2.69 -2.93
CA SER A 77 -32.89 -1.68 -3.55
C SER A 77 -32.34 -0.26 -3.37
N GLU A 78 -32.31 0.48 -4.48
CA GLU A 78 -31.83 1.86 -4.56
C GLU A 78 -32.96 2.90 -4.57
N SER A 79 -34.21 2.45 -4.45
CA SER A 79 -35.41 3.29 -4.41
C SER A 79 -36.43 2.71 -3.41
N GLN A 80 -37.07 3.58 -2.63
CA GLN A 80 -38.20 3.23 -1.78
C GLN A 80 -39.18 4.38 -1.64
N SER A 81 -40.43 4.07 -1.28
CA SER A 81 -41.43 5.08 -1.00
C SER A 81 -41.20 5.79 0.34
N CYS A 82 -41.71 7.01 0.47
CA CYS A 82 -41.59 7.86 1.65
C CYS A 82 -42.70 8.94 1.66
N THR A 83 -42.83 9.67 2.78
CA THR A 83 -43.80 10.78 2.90
C THR A 83 -43.06 12.12 2.86
N PRO A 84 -43.39 13.04 1.93
CA PRO A 84 -42.76 14.34 1.86
C PRO A 84 -43.07 15.20 3.11
N PRO A 85 -42.14 16.04 3.57
CA PRO A 85 -42.42 16.98 4.65
C PRO A 85 -43.48 18.02 4.23
N ALA A 86 -44.40 18.35 5.14
CA ALA A 86 -45.49 19.29 4.87
C ALA A 86 -44.95 20.69 4.47
N PRO A 87 -45.57 21.35 3.48
CA PRO A 87 -45.11 22.66 3.00
C PRO A 87 -45.20 23.72 4.11
N LYS A 88 -44.09 24.43 4.35
CA LYS A 88 -44.05 25.58 5.26
C LYS A 88 -44.78 26.79 4.60
N PRO A 89 -45.55 27.60 5.34
CA PRO A 89 -46.24 28.77 4.79
C PRO A 89 -45.27 29.85 4.28
N SER A 90 -45.39 30.24 3.02
CA SER A 90 -44.52 31.22 2.34
C SER A 90 -44.80 32.68 2.73
N ALA A 91 -43.73 33.46 2.88
CA ALA A 91 -43.73 34.91 3.08
C ALA A 91 -43.76 35.70 1.75
N LYS A 92 -44.22 36.96 1.83
CA LYS A 92 -44.71 37.87 0.77
C LYS A 92 -43.69 38.30 -0.34
N PRO A 93 -44.16 38.82 -1.50
CA PRO A 93 -43.39 38.99 -2.74
C PRO A 93 -42.80 40.41 -2.97
N GLN A 94 -41.70 40.50 -3.75
CA GLN A 94 -41.04 41.73 -4.24
C GLN A 94 -41.08 41.85 -5.80
N PRO A 95 -40.92 43.05 -6.40
CA PRO A 95 -41.43 43.41 -7.73
C PRO A 95 -40.47 43.19 -8.93
N GLN A 96 -41.11 43.10 -10.11
CA GLN A 96 -40.64 42.71 -11.45
C GLN A 96 -39.67 43.68 -12.16
N GLN A 97 -38.76 43.10 -12.97
CA GLN A 97 -37.92 43.76 -13.97
C GLN A 97 -38.02 43.05 -15.34
N THR A 98 -37.79 43.81 -16.40
CA THR A 98 -38.14 43.69 -17.83
C THR A 98 -37.67 42.47 -18.63
N GLU A 99 -38.51 42.05 -19.59
CA GLU A 99 -38.39 40.91 -20.54
C GLU A 99 -37.15 40.90 -21.45
N PRO A 100 -36.36 39.81 -21.42
CA PRO A 100 -35.51 39.36 -22.52
C PRO A 100 -36.09 38.12 -23.23
N LYS A 101 -35.84 38.04 -24.54
CA LYS A 101 -36.08 36.91 -25.46
C LYS A 101 -35.90 35.55 -24.76
N THR A 102 -36.97 34.76 -24.67
CA THR A 102 -37.06 33.48 -23.97
C THR A 102 -35.94 32.52 -24.36
N PRO A 103 -34.92 32.28 -23.50
CA PRO A 103 -33.96 31.22 -23.75
C PRO A 103 -34.65 29.88 -23.54
N SER A 104 -34.60 29.02 -24.55
CA SER A 104 -35.02 27.62 -24.45
C SER A 104 -34.19 26.90 -23.38
N CYS A 105 -34.85 26.45 -22.31
CA CYS A 105 -34.26 25.71 -21.20
C CYS A 105 -34.05 24.25 -21.65
N THR A 106 -32.80 23.80 -21.78
CA THR A 106 -32.49 22.46 -22.31
C THR A 106 -31.94 21.48 -21.27
N LYS A 107 -31.48 21.97 -20.10
CA LYS A 107 -30.97 21.17 -19.00
C LYS A 107 -30.86 21.98 -17.71
N ASP A 108 -30.93 21.29 -16.58
CA ASP A 108 -30.71 21.90 -15.26
C ASP A 108 -29.28 22.38 -15.14
N THR A 109 -29.10 23.47 -14.38
CA THR A 109 -27.77 24.02 -14.11
C THR A 109 -27.44 23.84 -12.64
N TRP A 110 -26.29 23.23 -12.39
CA TRP A 110 -25.76 22.96 -11.07
C TRP A 110 -24.58 23.88 -10.80
N THR A 111 -24.52 24.43 -9.59
CA THR A 111 -23.35 25.15 -9.08
C THR A 111 -22.67 24.25 -8.07
N CYS A 112 -21.44 23.81 -8.39
CA CYS A 112 -20.65 22.96 -7.52
C CYS A 112 -19.52 23.74 -6.85
N SER A 113 -19.19 23.36 -5.61
CA SER A 113 -17.96 23.82 -4.96
C SER A 113 -16.73 23.31 -5.70
N THR A 114 -15.58 23.89 -5.41
CA THR A 114 -14.30 23.25 -5.75
C THR A 114 -14.17 21.91 -5.03
N TRP A 115 -13.40 21.00 -5.62
CA TRP A 115 -13.03 19.75 -4.98
C TRP A 115 -12.25 20.02 -3.69
N SER A 116 -12.48 19.17 -2.68
CA SER A 116 -11.76 19.22 -1.41
C SER A 116 -10.26 19.19 -1.66
N GLN A 117 -9.50 20.06 -0.99
CA GLN A 117 -8.05 20.15 -1.19
C GLN A 117 -7.27 18.91 -0.72
N SER A 118 -7.92 18.02 0.04
CA SER A 118 -7.35 16.80 0.60
C SER A 118 -8.24 15.60 0.36
N CYS A 119 -7.59 14.46 0.15
CA CYS A 119 -8.21 13.16 -0.07
C CYS A 119 -8.61 12.47 1.25
N ASP A 120 -9.76 11.79 1.27
CA ASP A 120 -10.18 10.90 2.38
C ASP A 120 -9.33 9.62 2.47
N ILE A 121 -9.48 8.75 3.47
CA ILE A 121 -8.63 7.53 3.60
C ILE A 121 -8.76 6.51 2.44
N TYR A 122 -9.80 6.63 1.61
CA TYR A 122 -10.02 5.85 0.39
C TYR A 122 -9.48 6.57 -0.84
N GLY A 123 -8.83 7.71 -0.62
CA GLY A 123 -8.45 8.81 -1.51
C GLY A 123 -9.42 9.18 -2.60
N ARG A 124 -10.59 9.55 -2.12
CA ARG A 124 -11.55 10.34 -2.87
C ARG A 124 -11.48 11.78 -2.40
N GLU A 125 -11.67 12.70 -3.34
CA GLU A 125 -11.99 14.08 -3.04
C GLU A 125 -13.49 14.29 -3.22
N GLN A 126 -14.03 15.20 -2.42
CA GLN A 126 -15.47 15.48 -2.33
C GLN A 126 -15.75 16.91 -2.76
N ARG A 127 -16.92 17.16 -3.33
CA ARG A 127 -17.46 18.50 -3.57
C ARG A 127 -18.97 18.49 -3.32
N THR A 128 -19.55 19.65 -3.05
CA THR A 128 -21.00 19.79 -2.92
C THR A 128 -21.57 20.44 -4.17
N CYS A 129 -22.63 19.90 -4.73
CA CYS A 129 -23.34 20.48 -5.87
C CYS A 129 -24.75 20.90 -5.44
N GLN A 130 -25.12 22.14 -5.78
CA GLN A 130 -26.46 22.66 -5.53
C GLN A 130 -27.13 23.02 -6.85
N LEU A 131 -28.41 22.66 -6.98
CA LEU A 131 -29.23 23.02 -8.13
C LEU A 131 -29.40 24.55 -8.13
N SER A 132 -28.80 25.20 -9.13
CA SER A 132 -28.84 26.66 -9.26
C SER A 132 -29.96 27.14 -10.19
N PHE A 133 -30.39 26.30 -11.13
CA PHE A 133 -31.49 26.58 -12.03
C PHE A 133 -32.13 25.28 -12.50
N ASP A 134 -33.45 25.20 -12.34
CA ASP A 134 -34.27 24.02 -12.63
C ASP A 134 -35.06 24.28 -13.92
N CYS A 135 -34.91 23.42 -14.93
CA CYS A 135 -35.66 23.50 -16.17
C CYS A 135 -37.00 22.75 -16.02
N PRO A 136 -38.15 23.44 -16.12
CA PRO A 136 -39.43 22.76 -16.01
C PRO A 136 -39.57 21.62 -17.02
N ASN A 137 -39.88 20.42 -16.53
CA ASN A 137 -40.10 19.19 -17.30
C ASN A 137 -38.84 18.58 -17.95
N ILE A 138 -37.64 19.01 -17.55
CA ILE A 138 -36.38 18.36 -17.89
C ILE A 138 -35.79 17.78 -16.62
N GLU A 139 -35.34 16.54 -16.64
CA GLU A 139 -34.66 15.90 -15.51
C GLU A 139 -33.20 15.70 -15.88
N THR A 140 -32.31 16.46 -15.24
CA THR A 140 -30.86 16.33 -15.42
C THR A 140 -30.26 15.75 -14.15
N PRO A 141 -29.53 14.61 -14.22
CA PRO A 141 -28.89 14.05 -13.03
C PRO A 141 -27.87 15.03 -12.43
N PRO A 142 -27.71 15.08 -11.10
CA PRO A 142 -26.70 15.89 -10.45
C PRO A 142 -25.29 15.48 -10.90
N PRO A 143 -24.34 16.44 -11.01
CA PRO A 143 -22.94 16.12 -11.20
C PRO A 143 -22.40 15.24 -10.07
N PRO A 144 -21.35 14.43 -10.30
CA PRO A 144 -20.75 13.61 -9.25
C PRO A 144 -20.17 14.48 -8.13
N GLU A 145 -20.42 14.08 -6.89
CA GLU A 145 -19.93 14.75 -5.67
C GLU A 145 -18.67 14.10 -5.09
N SER A 146 -18.24 12.97 -5.65
CA SER A 146 -17.03 12.25 -5.28
C SER A 146 -16.24 11.86 -6.52
N GLN A 147 -14.91 12.00 -6.47
CA GLN A 147 -14.02 11.47 -7.52
C GLN A 147 -12.69 10.96 -6.95
N ALA A 148 -11.95 10.18 -7.74
CA ALA A 148 -10.62 9.72 -7.37
C ALA A 148 -9.65 10.91 -7.31
N CYS A 149 -8.77 10.91 -6.33
CA CYS A 149 -7.77 11.95 -6.20
C CYS A 149 -6.75 11.96 -7.33
N GLU A 150 -6.46 13.16 -7.85
CA GLU A 150 -5.38 13.37 -8.83
C GLU A 150 -3.98 13.39 -8.18
N LYS A 151 -3.90 13.51 -6.84
CA LYS A 151 -2.65 13.71 -6.09
C LYS A 151 -2.43 12.65 -5.03
N LEU A 152 -1.15 12.43 -4.69
CA LEU A 152 -0.73 11.54 -3.61
C LEU A 152 -1.21 12.03 -2.24
N GLN A 153 -1.75 11.10 -1.45
CA GLN A 153 -2.22 11.40 -0.10
C GLN A 153 -1.06 11.49 0.88
N CYS A 154 -0.20 10.48 0.86
CA CYS A 154 0.86 10.34 1.83
C CYS A 154 2.18 10.89 1.32
N GLY A 155 2.38 10.94 0.01
CA GLY A 155 3.64 11.38 -0.60
C GLY A 155 4.06 12.82 -0.28
N ASN A 156 3.12 13.68 0.14
CA ASN A 156 3.35 15.10 0.40
C ASN A 156 3.57 15.44 1.88
N LYS A 157 3.57 14.47 2.80
CA LYS A 157 3.85 14.77 4.22
C LYS A 157 5.32 15.17 4.41
N SER A 158 5.53 16.11 5.32
CA SER A 158 6.81 16.81 5.51
C SER A 158 7.92 15.86 6.03
N THR A 159 7.61 15.04 7.02
CA THR A 159 8.57 14.10 7.60
C THR A 159 8.41 12.69 7.04
N LEU A 160 9.50 11.91 7.05
CA LEU A 160 9.46 10.49 6.70
C LEU A 160 8.46 9.72 7.56
N ARG A 161 8.46 10.00 8.88
CA ARG A 161 7.54 9.37 9.84
C ARG A 161 6.08 9.67 9.52
N ASP A 162 5.74 10.90 9.14
CA ASP A 162 4.36 11.25 8.77
C ASP A 162 3.93 10.55 7.48
N ARG A 163 4.83 10.38 6.51
CA ARG A 163 4.52 9.64 5.27
C ARG A 163 4.27 8.16 5.57
N VAL A 164 5.14 7.53 6.36
CA VAL A 164 5.00 6.15 6.83
C VAL A 164 3.69 5.97 7.59
N SER A 165 3.46 6.79 8.62
CA SER A 165 2.24 6.74 9.44
C SER A 165 0.98 6.96 8.60
N CYS A 166 1.01 7.89 7.64
CA CYS A 166 -0.10 8.09 6.71
C CYS A 166 -0.39 6.82 5.91
N ARG A 167 0.62 6.16 5.32
CA ARG A 167 0.43 4.94 4.53
C ARG A 167 -0.15 3.79 5.34
N LEU A 168 0.32 3.61 6.58
CA LEU A 168 -0.19 2.59 7.50
C LEU A 168 -1.67 2.80 7.88
N ASN A 169 -2.19 4.02 7.75
CA ASN A 169 -3.58 4.36 8.03
C ASN A 169 -4.45 4.46 6.76
N LEU A 170 -3.90 4.19 5.57
CA LEU A 170 -4.70 4.14 4.34
C LEU A 170 -5.53 2.86 4.30
N ALA A 171 -6.77 2.99 3.81
CA ALA A 171 -7.53 1.80 3.40
C ALA A 171 -6.82 1.12 2.20
N PRO A 172 -7.03 -0.19 1.96
CA PRO A 172 -6.40 -0.89 0.83
C PRO A 172 -6.60 -0.19 -0.53
N ALA A 173 -7.78 0.37 -0.78
CA ALA A 173 -8.06 1.16 -1.98
C ALA A 173 -7.23 2.46 -2.06
N GLY A 174 -7.06 3.16 -0.93
CA GLY A 174 -6.22 4.36 -0.84
C GLY A 174 -4.75 4.03 -1.09
N ALA A 175 -4.24 2.96 -0.49
CA ALA A 175 -2.87 2.50 -0.69
C ALA A 175 -2.62 2.08 -2.14
N ALA A 176 -3.53 1.29 -2.74
CA ALA A 176 -3.42 0.87 -4.14
C ALA A 176 -3.34 2.05 -5.11
N ARG A 177 -4.20 3.07 -4.93
CA ARG A 177 -4.17 4.27 -5.77
C ARG A 177 -2.92 5.12 -5.53
N ASP A 178 -2.46 5.30 -4.29
CA ASP A 178 -1.19 6.03 -4.05
C ASP A 178 -0.02 5.34 -4.76
N LEU A 179 0.00 3.99 -4.80
CA LEU A 179 0.98 3.21 -5.56
C LEU A 179 0.79 3.35 -7.08
N GLU A 180 -0.45 3.45 -7.57
CA GLU A 180 -0.78 3.67 -8.99
C GLU A 180 -0.32 5.06 -9.47
N ILE A 181 -0.64 6.12 -8.70
CA ILE A 181 -0.22 7.49 -8.99
C ILE A 181 1.31 7.59 -8.93
N GLN A 182 1.93 7.05 -7.87
CA GLN A 182 3.37 7.07 -7.73
C GLN A 182 3.91 5.95 -6.84
N TYR A 183 4.42 4.89 -7.47
CA TYR A 183 5.29 3.93 -6.79
C TYR A 183 6.69 4.53 -6.56
N LEU A 184 6.92 5.13 -5.38
CA LEU A 184 8.19 5.71 -4.98
C LEU A 184 8.59 5.30 -3.55
N PRO A 185 9.39 4.23 -3.40
CA PRO A 185 9.92 3.82 -2.10
C PRO A 185 10.67 4.95 -1.40
N GLU A 186 10.58 5.04 -0.07
CA GLU A 186 11.18 6.15 0.69
C GLU A 186 12.71 6.21 0.54
N ALA A 187 13.38 5.05 0.50
CA ALA A 187 14.80 4.97 0.16
C ALA A 187 15.18 5.59 -1.20
N CYS A 188 14.25 5.63 -2.17
CA CYS A 188 14.48 6.21 -3.49
C CYS A 188 14.17 7.72 -3.55
N ARG A 189 13.44 8.27 -2.57
CA ARG A 189 13.06 9.71 -2.54
C ARG A 189 14.26 10.64 -2.38
N VAL A 190 15.31 10.19 -1.71
CA VAL A 190 16.54 10.98 -1.50
C VAL A 190 17.47 11.02 -2.72
N LYS A 191 17.13 10.28 -3.78
CA LYS A 191 17.86 10.25 -5.06
C LYS A 191 17.14 11.13 -6.07
N THR A 192 17.83 11.54 -7.13
CA THR A 192 17.26 12.34 -8.22
C THR A 192 17.63 11.76 -9.59
N GLY A 193 16.89 12.13 -10.63
CA GLY A 193 17.21 11.78 -12.02
C GLY A 193 17.36 10.28 -12.27
N ALA A 194 18.47 9.89 -12.89
CA ALA A 194 18.74 8.50 -13.28
C ALA A 194 18.85 7.56 -12.08
N GLU A 195 19.48 8.00 -10.99
CA GLU A 195 19.66 7.17 -9.78
C GLU A 195 18.32 6.85 -9.12
N GLN A 196 17.39 7.80 -9.08
CA GLN A 196 16.04 7.56 -8.58
C GLN A 196 15.29 6.56 -9.46
N LYS A 197 15.37 6.74 -10.78
CA LYS A 197 14.73 5.82 -11.75
C LYS A 197 15.26 4.40 -11.61
N GLU A 198 16.57 4.23 -11.44
CA GLU A 198 17.19 2.92 -11.23
C GLU A 198 16.75 2.30 -9.90
N CYS A 199 16.74 3.09 -8.82
CA CYS A 199 16.26 2.66 -7.51
C CYS A 199 14.81 2.16 -7.59
N VAL A 200 13.90 2.95 -8.18
CA VAL A 200 12.49 2.58 -8.36
C VAL A 200 12.37 1.32 -9.24
N GLY A 201 13.10 1.25 -10.36
CA GLY A 201 13.09 0.09 -11.25
C GLY A 201 13.49 -1.20 -10.55
N ARG A 202 14.45 -1.12 -9.63
CA ARG A 202 14.88 -2.26 -8.82
C ARG A 202 13.81 -2.72 -7.84
N TYR A 203 13.17 -1.82 -7.10
CA TYR A 203 12.04 -2.19 -6.23
C TYR A 203 10.90 -2.83 -7.03
N LYS A 204 10.59 -2.27 -8.21
CA LYS A 204 9.61 -2.87 -9.14
C LYS A 204 10.01 -4.28 -9.62
N SER A 205 11.29 -4.54 -9.86
CA SER A 205 11.74 -5.89 -10.25
C SER A 205 11.49 -6.97 -9.18
N PHE A 206 11.37 -6.57 -7.92
CA PHE A 206 11.04 -7.47 -6.82
C PHE A 206 9.53 -7.60 -6.58
N GLN A 207 8.68 -6.80 -7.21
CA GLN A 207 7.23 -6.82 -6.97
C GLN A 207 6.61 -8.22 -7.07
N PRO A 208 6.95 -9.07 -8.07
CA PRO A 208 6.40 -10.42 -8.16
C PRO A 208 6.71 -11.31 -6.95
N CYS A 209 7.79 -11.01 -6.20
CA CYS A 209 8.20 -11.79 -5.05
C CYS A 209 7.33 -11.58 -3.82
N TRP A 210 6.54 -10.50 -3.75
CA TRP A 210 5.60 -10.28 -2.64
C TRP A 210 4.40 -11.23 -2.68
N ASN A 211 4.15 -11.86 -3.82
CA ASN A 211 3.16 -12.94 -3.96
C ASN A 211 3.68 -14.28 -3.41
N ALA A 212 4.99 -14.42 -3.17
CA ALA A 212 5.57 -15.62 -2.57
C ALA A 212 5.43 -15.58 -1.05
N LYS A 213 5.28 -16.77 -0.45
CA LYS A 213 5.16 -16.93 1.00
C LYS A 213 6.37 -16.31 1.70
N GLU A 214 6.11 -15.62 2.81
CA GLU A 214 7.17 -15.06 3.66
C GLU A 214 8.20 -16.13 4.04
N GLY A 215 9.49 -15.75 4.06
CA GLY A 215 10.60 -16.63 4.40
C GLY A 215 11.34 -17.12 3.16
N ASP A 216 11.66 -18.41 3.13
CA ASP A 216 12.60 -18.97 2.15
C ASP A 216 12.11 -18.91 0.70
N GLU A 217 10.80 -19.01 0.48
CA GLU A 217 10.21 -18.89 -0.86
C GLU A 217 10.38 -17.47 -1.41
N ARG A 218 9.98 -16.45 -0.66
CA ARG A 218 10.16 -15.04 -1.02
C ARG A 218 11.63 -14.69 -1.24
N PHE A 219 12.54 -15.14 -0.38
CA PHE A 219 13.98 -14.92 -0.59
C PHE A 219 14.55 -15.70 -1.79
N SER A 220 14.01 -16.86 -2.12
CA SER A 220 14.37 -17.59 -3.33
C SER A 220 13.91 -16.87 -4.58
N CYS A 221 12.71 -16.30 -4.58
CA CYS A 221 12.25 -15.42 -5.66
C CYS A 221 13.19 -14.22 -5.86
N ALA A 222 13.53 -13.51 -4.78
CA ALA A 222 14.42 -12.35 -4.87
C ALA A 222 15.82 -12.71 -5.41
N ARG A 223 16.37 -13.87 -5.00
CA ARG A 223 17.61 -14.41 -5.56
C ARG A 223 17.50 -14.66 -7.07
N ASN A 224 16.39 -15.22 -7.53
CA ASN A 224 16.14 -15.47 -8.95
C ASN A 224 16.08 -14.16 -9.76
N VAL A 225 15.38 -13.14 -9.25
CA VAL A 225 15.35 -11.79 -9.86
C VAL A 225 16.77 -11.23 -10.02
N LEU A 226 17.62 -11.42 -9.01
CA LEU A 226 19.02 -10.96 -9.03
C LEU A 226 19.97 -11.88 -9.80
N LYS A 227 19.52 -13.04 -10.28
CA LYS A 227 20.38 -14.09 -10.83
C LYS A 227 21.53 -14.41 -9.86
N LEU A 228 21.19 -14.65 -8.60
CA LEU A 228 22.12 -15.00 -7.53
C LEU A 228 21.87 -16.46 -7.13
N GLY A 229 22.91 -17.29 -7.14
CA GLY A 229 22.82 -18.67 -6.68
C GLY A 229 22.36 -18.81 -5.22
N PRO A 230 22.02 -20.04 -4.78
CA PRO A 230 21.55 -20.30 -3.43
C PRO A 230 22.58 -19.92 -2.36
N LEU A 231 23.86 -20.12 -2.66
CA LEU A 231 24.99 -19.80 -1.79
C LEU A 231 25.89 -18.75 -2.45
N VAL A 232 25.97 -17.57 -1.83
CA VAL A 232 26.87 -16.49 -2.27
C VAL A 232 28.34 -16.94 -2.29
N SER A 233 28.72 -17.88 -1.42
CA SER A 233 30.08 -18.45 -1.41
C SER A 233 30.47 -19.13 -2.72
N ASP A 234 29.52 -19.75 -3.42
CA ASP A 234 29.83 -20.45 -4.69
C ASP A 234 29.95 -19.45 -5.85
N GLU A 235 29.17 -18.38 -5.83
CA GLU A 235 29.34 -17.23 -6.74
C GLU A 235 30.71 -16.56 -6.54
N VAL A 236 31.17 -16.43 -5.28
CA VAL A 236 32.51 -15.90 -4.97
C VAL A 236 33.59 -16.79 -5.58
N LYS A 237 33.51 -18.12 -5.41
CA LYS A 237 34.46 -19.07 -6.02
C LYS A 237 34.45 -18.96 -7.55
N THR A 238 33.26 -18.87 -8.14
CA THR A 238 33.09 -18.67 -9.59
C THR A 238 33.79 -17.39 -10.06
N CYS A 239 33.60 -16.27 -9.37
CA CYS A 239 34.31 -15.04 -9.71
C CYS A 239 35.83 -15.16 -9.49
N GLN A 240 36.29 -15.84 -8.43
CA GLN A 240 37.71 -16.07 -8.16
C GLN A 240 38.39 -16.90 -9.26
N GLY A 241 37.69 -17.84 -9.90
CA GLY A 241 38.19 -18.63 -11.02
C GLY A 241 38.43 -17.82 -12.30
N LYS A 242 37.79 -16.65 -12.45
CA LYS A 242 38.03 -15.73 -13.58
C LYS A 242 39.37 -14.99 -13.44
N LYS A 243 39.89 -14.44 -14.54
CA LYS A 243 41.17 -13.71 -14.57
C LYS A 243 41.00 -12.28 -15.08
N GLY A 244 41.95 -11.40 -14.73
CA GLY A 244 42.03 -10.04 -15.26
C GLY A 244 40.75 -9.21 -15.08
N ARG A 245 40.32 -8.52 -16.15
CA ARG A 245 39.14 -7.64 -16.15
C ARG A 245 37.84 -8.39 -15.82
N ASP A 246 37.70 -9.64 -16.26
CA ASP A 246 36.49 -10.43 -16.03
C ASP A 246 36.29 -10.78 -14.56
N GLN A 247 37.39 -11.02 -13.83
CA GLN A 247 37.33 -11.23 -12.38
C GLN A 247 36.84 -9.98 -11.66
N VAL A 248 37.37 -8.82 -12.04
CA VAL A 248 37.01 -7.53 -11.43
C VAL A 248 35.52 -7.23 -11.69
N ALA A 249 35.08 -7.34 -12.95
CA ALA A 249 33.68 -7.13 -13.33
C ALA A 249 32.74 -8.10 -12.59
N CYS A 250 33.11 -9.38 -12.49
CA CYS A 250 32.33 -10.39 -11.75
C CYS A 250 32.19 -10.02 -10.27
N LYS A 251 33.29 -9.63 -9.61
CA LYS A 251 33.26 -9.24 -8.19
C LYS A 251 32.42 -7.98 -7.95
N ILE A 252 32.47 -7.00 -8.85
CA ILE A 252 31.65 -5.79 -8.77
C ILE A 252 30.17 -6.15 -8.89
N ALA A 253 29.79 -6.91 -9.92
CA ALA A 253 28.40 -7.34 -10.13
C ALA A 253 27.88 -8.21 -8.98
N LEU A 254 28.70 -9.12 -8.45
CA LEU A 254 28.34 -9.94 -7.29
C LEU A 254 28.13 -9.09 -6.04
N LYS A 255 29.04 -8.13 -5.77
CA LYS A 255 28.90 -7.20 -4.66
C LYS A 255 27.58 -6.45 -4.75
N GLU A 256 27.27 -5.91 -5.93
CA GLU A 256 26.03 -5.18 -6.20
C GLU A 256 24.78 -6.04 -5.90
N LYS A 257 24.71 -7.27 -6.44
CA LYS A 257 23.61 -8.21 -6.16
C LYS A 257 23.45 -8.49 -4.66
N VAL A 258 24.56 -8.71 -3.94
CA VAL A 258 24.52 -8.97 -2.49
C VAL A 258 23.99 -7.75 -1.73
N LEU A 259 24.38 -6.52 -2.12
CA LEU A 259 23.84 -5.29 -1.52
C LEU A 259 22.33 -5.17 -1.76
N TYR A 260 21.85 -5.54 -2.94
CA TYR A 260 20.41 -5.52 -3.24
C TYR A 260 19.63 -6.57 -2.47
N MET A 261 20.22 -7.76 -2.28
CA MET A 261 19.62 -8.78 -1.42
C MET A 261 19.50 -8.31 0.03
N ILE A 262 20.46 -7.53 0.53
CA ILE A 262 20.38 -6.94 1.88
C ILE A 262 19.28 -5.87 1.95
N ALA A 263 19.20 -4.97 0.96
CA ALA A 263 18.13 -3.98 0.88
C ALA A 263 16.73 -4.63 0.79
N PHE A 264 16.61 -5.73 0.04
CA PHE A 264 15.39 -6.53 -0.02
C PHE A 264 15.01 -7.11 1.36
N ARG A 265 15.99 -7.57 2.14
CA ARG A 265 15.75 -8.04 3.52
C ARG A 265 15.29 -6.92 4.45
N PHE A 266 15.78 -5.69 4.26
CA PHE A 266 15.28 -4.54 5.02
C PHE A 266 13.81 -4.27 4.68
N TYR A 267 13.45 -4.29 3.40
CA TYR A 267 12.07 -4.11 2.98
C TYR A 267 11.15 -5.25 3.47
N ASP A 268 11.62 -6.50 3.44
CA ASP A 268 10.87 -7.64 3.97
C ASP A 268 10.57 -7.51 5.48
N LEU A 269 11.45 -6.88 6.27
CA LEU A 269 11.17 -6.60 7.68
C LEU A 269 10.05 -5.58 7.89
N GLU A 270 9.93 -4.59 7.02
CA GLU A 270 8.84 -3.61 7.06
C GLU A 270 7.51 -4.32 6.77
N THR A 271 7.46 -5.13 5.71
CA THR A 271 6.27 -5.95 5.38
C THR A 271 5.85 -6.84 6.56
N ARG A 272 6.82 -7.49 7.23
CA ARG A 272 6.53 -8.28 8.44
C ARG A 272 5.97 -7.43 9.58
N ALA A 273 6.46 -6.20 9.76
CA ALA A 273 5.94 -5.29 10.77
C ALA A 273 4.48 -4.87 10.45
N GLU A 274 4.19 -4.56 9.18
CA GLU A 274 2.83 -4.28 8.70
C GLU A 274 1.88 -5.46 8.93
N GLU A 275 2.33 -6.69 8.63
CA GLU A 275 1.56 -7.91 8.87
C GLU A 275 1.24 -8.13 10.36
N LEU A 276 2.12 -7.70 11.29
CA LEU A 276 1.80 -7.70 12.73
C LEU A 276 0.73 -6.66 13.09
N GLY A 277 0.61 -5.57 12.33
CA GLY A 277 -0.48 -4.59 12.46
C GLY A 277 -1.84 -5.24 12.22
N ASN A 278 -1.95 -6.11 11.21
CA ASN A 278 -3.16 -6.91 10.96
C ASN A 278 -3.50 -7.86 12.11
N ARG A 279 -2.53 -8.16 12.99
CA ARG A 279 -2.68 -8.99 14.18
C ARG A 279 -2.86 -8.19 15.47
N GLY A 280 -3.00 -6.87 15.37
CA GLY A 280 -3.29 -5.96 16.48
C GLY A 280 -2.08 -5.24 17.08
N ALA A 281 -0.89 -5.32 16.46
CA ALA A 281 0.25 -4.50 16.89
C ALA A 281 -0.04 -3.00 16.68
N ASP A 282 0.46 -2.16 17.60
CA ASP A 282 0.31 -0.71 17.56
C ASP A 282 0.95 -0.11 16.29
N LEU A 283 0.12 0.56 15.48
CA LEU A 283 0.54 1.21 14.24
C LEU A 283 1.61 2.29 14.48
N ASN A 284 1.64 2.95 15.64
CA ASN A 284 2.69 3.94 15.94
C ASN A 284 4.05 3.27 16.14
N ALA A 285 4.08 2.12 16.81
CA ALA A 285 5.29 1.30 16.96
C ALA A 285 5.78 0.76 15.62
N ILE A 286 4.87 0.34 14.73
CA ILE A 286 5.21 -0.06 13.35
C ILE A 286 5.80 1.14 12.59
N ALA A 287 5.16 2.30 12.65
CA ALA A 287 5.66 3.51 12.00
C ALA A 287 7.05 3.93 12.51
N ASP A 288 7.34 3.77 13.81
CA ASP A 288 8.66 4.01 14.41
C ASP A 288 9.71 3.07 13.80
N PHE A 289 9.39 1.79 13.78
CA PHE A 289 10.29 0.77 13.25
C PHE A 289 10.56 0.99 11.75
N GLU A 290 9.54 1.16 10.93
CA GLU A 290 9.69 1.41 9.49
C GLU A 290 10.48 2.69 9.21
N THR A 291 10.24 3.76 9.97
CA THR A 291 11.03 5.00 9.85
C THR A 291 12.51 4.73 10.09
N ILE A 292 12.86 3.92 11.08
CA ILE A 292 14.24 3.51 11.35
C ILE A 292 14.79 2.70 10.17
N VAL A 293 14.05 1.72 9.67
CA VAL A 293 14.51 0.88 8.55
C VAL A 293 14.72 1.71 7.28
N GLU A 294 13.82 2.63 6.95
CA GLU A 294 13.95 3.50 5.79
C GLU A 294 15.16 4.44 5.89
N LEU A 295 15.41 5.04 7.06
CA LEU A 295 16.64 5.82 7.29
C LEU A 295 17.90 4.94 7.15
N LYS A 296 17.86 3.71 7.64
CA LYS A 296 18.97 2.76 7.54
C LYS A 296 19.18 2.27 6.11
N LYS A 297 18.14 2.11 5.29
CA LYS A 297 18.27 1.85 3.84
C LYS A 297 19.00 3.00 3.15
N GLN A 298 18.62 4.25 3.42
CA GLN A 298 19.29 5.43 2.87
C GLN A 298 20.75 5.51 3.30
N ALA A 299 21.05 5.22 4.57
CA ALA A 299 22.42 5.16 5.07
C ALA A 299 23.22 4.02 4.42
N PHE A 300 22.60 2.85 4.22
CA PHE A 300 23.23 1.67 3.62
C PHE A 300 23.64 1.92 2.17
N ASP A 301 22.77 2.59 1.42
CA ASP A 301 23.05 3.01 0.04
C ASP A 301 24.21 4.00 -0.04
N LYS A 302 24.30 4.94 0.91
CA LYS A 302 25.35 5.96 0.97
C LYS A 302 26.69 5.44 1.52
N ALA A 303 26.68 4.36 2.29
CA ALA A 303 27.88 3.81 2.92
C ALA A 303 28.94 3.45 1.86
N SER A 304 30.19 3.86 2.07
CA SER A 304 31.25 3.62 1.09
C SER A 304 32.03 2.34 1.39
N ILE A 305 32.14 1.98 2.67
CA ILE A 305 32.92 0.84 3.16
C ILE A 305 32.06 -0.27 3.77
N ASN A 306 32.64 -1.47 3.88
CA ASN A 306 31.92 -2.64 4.41
C ASN A 306 31.66 -2.56 5.93
N ALA A 307 32.53 -1.88 6.69
CA ALA A 307 32.36 -1.73 8.13
C ALA A 307 31.09 -0.93 8.48
N GLU A 308 30.85 0.19 7.79
CA GLU A 308 29.63 1.00 7.90
C GLU A 308 28.38 0.18 7.55
N ARG A 309 28.39 -0.50 6.40
CA ARG A 309 27.29 -1.36 5.97
C ARG A 309 26.98 -2.46 6.99
N ARG A 310 28.02 -3.08 7.56
CA ARG A 310 27.87 -4.08 8.62
C ARG A 310 27.22 -3.49 9.85
N GLN A 311 27.67 -2.32 10.30
CA GLN A 311 27.07 -1.66 11.46
C GLN A 311 25.59 -1.34 11.21
N ILE A 312 25.25 -0.84 10.02
CA ILE A 312 23.85 -0.55 9.64
C ILE A 312 22.97 -1.81 9.70
N ILE A 313 23.47 -2.96 9.22
CA ILE A 313 22.75 -4.25 9.33
C ILE A 313 22.53 -4.64 10.79
N LEU A 314 23.54 -4.47 11.64
CA LEU A 314 23.43 -4.77 13.08
C LEU A 314 22.42 -3.83 13.76
N ASP A 315 22.41 -2.56 13.40
CA ASP A 315 21.45 -1.58 13.92
C ASP A 315 20.01 -1.94 13.52
N VAL A 316 19.78 -2.33 12.26
CA VAL A 316 18.44 -2.77 11.80
C VAL A 316 18.01 -4.04 12.55
N ARG A 317 18.93 -4.99 12.76
CA ARG A 317 18.64 -6.21 13.54
C ARG A 317 18.27 -5.86 14.98
N LYS A 318 19.01 -4.96 15.62
CA LYS A 318 18.72 -4.49 16.98
C LYS A 318 17.34 -3.82 17.04
N ALA A 319 17.06 -2.91 16.10
CA ALA A 319 15.76 -2.22 16.01
C ALA A 319 14.60 -3.21 15.84
N TRP A 320 14.78 -4.27 15.04
CA TRP A 320 13.77 -5.33 14.91
C TRP A 320 13.52 -6.07 16.22
N GLN A 321 14.59 -6.42 16.96
CA GLN A 321 14.46 -7.10 18.25
C GLN A 321 13.74 -6.21 19.28
N GLU A 322 14.07 -4.93 19.32
CA GLU A 322 13.42 -3.95 20.20
C GLU A 322 11.94 -3.77 19.83
N PHE A 323 11.63 -3.64 18.53
CA PHE A 323 10.26 -3.57 18.01
C PHE A 323 9.45 -4.81 18.41
N ILE A 324 9.96 -6.01 18.14
CA ILE A 324 9.26 -7.26 18.50
C ILE A 324 9.04 -7.36 20.01
N SER A 325 10.03 -7.00 20.83
CA SER A 325 9.86 -7.00 22.28
C SER A 325 8.78 -6.02 22.75
N LYS A 326 8.56 -4.92 22.02
CA LYS A 326 7.53 -3.91 22.32
C LYS A 326 6.12 -4.38 21.97
N VAL A 327 5.96 -5.13 20.88
CA VAL A 327 4.62 -5.49 20.34
C VAL A 327 4.20 -6.94 20.61
N LYS A 328 5.09 -7.81 21.08
CA LYS A 328 4.82 -9.25 21.29
C LYS A 328 3.60 -9.55 22.17
N ASP A 329 3.28 -8.69 23.13
CA ASP A 329 2.15 -8.91 24.05
C ASP A 329 0.83 -8.33 23.50
N GLN A 330 0.88 -7.64 22.34
CA GLN A 330 -0.29 -7.03 21.67
C GLN A 330 -0.88 -7.96 20.61
N ILE A 331 -0.04 -8.80 20.00
CA ILE A 331 -0.42 -9.65 18.89
C ILE A 331 -1.18 -10.89 19.36
N LYS A 332 -2.32 -11.14 18.72
CA LYS A 332 -3.10 -12.38 18.91
C LYS A 332 -2.75 -13.43 17.86
#